data_AF-A0A656XW36-F1
#
_entry.id   AF-A0A656XW36-F1
#
_cell.length_a   1.000
_cell.length_b   1.000
_cell.length_c   1.000
_cell.angle_alpha   90.00
_cell.angle_beta   90.00
_cell.angle_gamma   90.00
#
_symmetry.space_group_name_H-M   'P 1'
#
loop_
_entity.id
_entity.type
_entity.pdbx_description
1 polymer ?
#
loop_
_entity_poly.entity_id
_entity_poly.type
_entity_poly.pdbx_seq_one_letter_code
_entity_poly.pdbx_strand_id
1 'polypeptide(L)'
;MPVSLFVELVGFLASAVSLVLWWPQAVRVWRFRHDPSGLGGVSVSTQVLLLANAALWAVYALLTESFWVGAPGLVNAPLAVGTIALVRRARLPRAYEEAVR
;
A
#
# COMPACT_ATOMS: atom_id res chain seq x y z
N MET A 1 23.92 -22.17 1.09
CA MET A 1 24.29 -22.00 -0.33
C MET A 1 24.27 -20.51 -0.61
N PRO A 2 25.37 -19.89 -1.04
CA PRO A 2 25.34 -18.47 -1.43
C PRO A 2 24.33 -18.30 -2.57
N VAL A 3 23.48 -17.29 -2.47
CA VAL A 3 22.50 -16.95 -3.49
C VAL A 3 23.25 -16.44 -4.73
N SER A 4 22.79 -16.76 -5.94
CA SER A 4 23.50 -16.28 -7.13
C SER A 4 23.34 -14.76 -7.28
N LEU A 5 24.38 -14.09 -7.81
CA LEU A 5 24.34 -12.65 -8.12
C LEU A 5 23.10 -12.25 -8.95
N PHE A 6 22.64 -13.15 -9.82
CA PHE A 6 21.42 -12.96 -10.59
C PHE A 6 20.17 -12.84 -9.72
N VAL A 7 20.03 -13.70 -8.69
CA VAL A 7 18.88 -13.65 -7.76
C VAL A 7 18.93 -12.37 -6.92
N GLU A 8 20.10 -11.93 -6.47
CA GLU A 8 20.23 -10.66 -5.76
C GLU A 8 19.85 -9.46 -6.62
N LEU A 9 20.30 -9.42 -7.88
CA LEU A 9 19.96 -8.33 -8.80
C LEU A 9 18.46 -8.28 -9.12
N VAL A 10 17.85 -9.43 -9.39
CA VAL A 10 16.41 -9.51 -9.63
C VAL A 10 15.63 -9.10 -8.39
N GLY A 11 16.05 -9.56 -7.20
CA GLY A 11 15.48 -9.16 -5.92
C GLY A 11 15.52 -7.65 -5.73
N PHE A 12 16.70 -7.04 -5.91
CA PHE A 12 16.88 -5.59 -5.81
C PHE A 12 15.97 -4.81 -6.78
N LEU A 13 15.93 -5.19 -8.05
CA LEU A 13 15.09 -4.52 -9.06
C LEU A 13 13.60 -4.68 -8.76
N ALA A 14 13.17 -5.88 -8.36
CA ALA A 14 11.80 -6.13 -7.95
C ALA A 14 11.42 -5.27 -6.74
N SER A 15 12.32 -5.14 -5.75
CA SER A 15 12.10 -4.26 -4.60
C SER A 15 11.99 -2.81 -5.05
N ALA A 16 12.91 -2.32 -5.88
CA ALA A 16 12.93 -0.95 -6.38
C ALA A 16 11.62 -0.57 -7.10
N VAL A 17 11.14 -1.42 -7.99
CA VAL A 17 9.85 -1.22 -8.68
C VAL A 17 8.70 -1.23 -7.67
N SER A 18 8.71 -2.18 -6.72
CA SER A 18 7.62 -2.33 -5.75
C SER A 18 7.51 -1.13 -4.80
N LEU A 19 8.63 -0.44 -4.50
CA LEU A 19 8.63 0.77 -3.67
C LEU A 19 7.87 1.93 -4.32
N VAL A 20 7.96 2.07 -5.65
CA VAL A 20 7.37 3.20 -6.40
C VAL A 20 5.99 2.87 -7.00
N LEU A 21 5.65 1.58 -7.09
CA LEU A 21 4.42 1.09 -7.72
C LEU A 21 3.16 1.78 -7.19
N TRP A 22 3.11 2.08 -5.89
CA TRP A 22 1.94 2.66 -5.22
C TRP A 22 1.96 4.19 -5.14
N TRP A 23 3.03 4.85 -5.58
CA TRP A 23 3.15 6.32 -5.49
C TRP A 23 2.07 7.06 -6.27
N PRO A 24 1.70 6.67 -7.51
CA PRO A 24 0.64 7.38 -8.24
C PRO A 24 -0.70 7.37 -7.49
N GLN A 25 -1.01 6.24 -6.84
CA GLN A 25 -2.23 6.13 -6.02
C GLN A 25 -2.13 6.96 -4.74
N ALA A 26 -0.99 6.93 -4.05
CA ALA A 26 -0.76 7.74 -2.87
C ALA A 26 -0.88 9.26 -3.17
N VAL A 27 -0.29 9.71 -4.29
CA VAL A 27 -0.38 11.08 -4.79
C VAL A 27 -1.83 11.45 -5.09
N ARG A 28 -2.58 10.57 -5.77
CA ARG A 28 -4.01 10.79 -6.06
C ARG A 28 -4.81 10.94 -4.77
N VAL A 29 -4.63 10.05 -3.81
CA VAL A 29 -5.35 10.07 -2.53
C VAL A 29 -5.02 11.35 -1.76
N TRP A 30 -3.76 11.74 -1.71
CA TRP A 30 -3.33 12.98 -1.07
C TRP A 30 -3.94 14.22 -1.74
N ARG A 31 -3.95 14.26 -3.08
CA ARG A 31 -4.50 15.40 -3.86
C ARG A 31 -6.00 15.57 -3.64
N PHE A 32 -6.76 14.48 -3.61
CA PHE A 32 -8.22 14.51 -3.46
C PHE A 32 -8.68 14.26 -2.02
N ARG A 33 -7.81 14.41 -1.01
CA ARG A 33 -8.14 14.15 0.40
C ARG A 33 -9.30 15.00 0.96
N HIS A 34 -9.59 16.15 0.33
CA HIS A 34 -10.71 17.03 0.69
C HIS A 34 -11.84 17.01 -0.35
N ASP A 35 -11.73 16.19 -1.40
CA ASP A 35 -12.73 16.05 -2.45
C ASP A 35 -13.11 14.56 -2.60
N PRO A 36 -14.19 14.12 -1.93
CA PRO A 36 -14.60 12.72 -1.93
C PRO A 36 -14.96 12.20 -3.33
N SER A 37 -15.37 13.08 -4.24
CA SER A 37 -15.74 12.69 -5.61
C SER A 37 -14.52 12.20 -6.40
N GLY A 38 -13.34 12.80 -6.18
CA GLY A 38 -12.07 12.37 -6.76
C GLY A 38 -11.54 11.01 -6.25
N LEU A 39 -12.10 10.51 -5.15
CA LEU A 39 -11.73 9.25 -4.48
C LEU A 39 -12.69 8.08 -4.75
N GLY A 40 -13.69 8.24 -5.62
CA GLY A 40 -14.70 7.20 -5.90
C GLY A 40 -14.11 5.85 -6.34
N GLY A 41 -13.01 5.87 -7.09
CA GLY A 41 -12.31 4.66 -7.56
C GLY A 41 -11.36 4.01 -6.56
N VAL A 42 -11.17 4.58 -5.36
CA VAL A 42 -10.23 4.03 -4.37
C VAL A 42 -10.97 3.06 -3.44
N SER A 43 -10.65 1.77 -3.56
CA SER A 43 -11.24 0.70 -2.75
C SER A 43 -10.50 0.52 -1.43
N VAL A 44 -11.21 0.67 -0.30
CA VAL A 44 -10.68 0.38 1.04
C VAL A 44 -10.34 -1.11 1.17
N SER A 45 -11.17 -1.99 0.62
CA SER A 45 -10.95 -3.45 0.69
C SER A 45 -9.65 -3.85 -0.01
N THR A 46 -9.32 -3.22 -1.15
CA THR A 46 -8.04 -3.44 -1.84
C THR A 46 -6.85 -3.03 -0.98
N GLN A 47 -6.96 -1.94 -0.22
CA GLN A 47 -5.90 -1.51 0.68
C GLN A 47 -5.76 -2.42 1.91
N VAL A 48 -6.85 -3.00 2.41
CA VAL A 48 -6.81 -4.02 3.47
C VAL A 48 -6.12 -5.28 2.97
N LEU A 49 -6.43 -5.74 1.75
CA LEU A 49 -5.72 -6.86 1.12
C LEU A 49 -4.24 -6.57 0.93
N LEU A 50 -3.87 -5.33 0.58
CA LEU A 50 -2.47 -4.91 0.48
C LEU A 50 -1.74 -4.99 1.83
N LEU A 51 -2.40 -4.64 2.94
CA LEU A 51 -1.84 -4.80 4.29
C LEU A 51 -1.66 -6.28 4.67
N ALA A 52 -2.67 -7.11 4.41
CA ALA A 52 -2.56 -8.55 4.66
C ALA A 52 -1.43 -9.17 3.84
N ASN A 53 -1.31 -8.79 2.57
CA ASN A 53 -0.21 -9.20 1.70
C ASN A 53 1.15 -8.75 2.26
N ALA A 54 1.29 -7.49 2.68
CA ALA A 54 2.54 -6.99 3.26
C ALA A 54 2.93 -7.74 4.54
N ALA A 55 1.95 -8.10 5.39
CA ALA A 55 2.20 -8.88 6.60
C ALA A 55 2.69 -10.30 6.26
N LEU A 56 2.07 -10.98 5.29
CA LEU A 56 2.50 -12.30 4.83
C LEU A 56 3.93 -12.27 4.26
N TRP A 57 4.25 -11.27 3.44
CA TRP A 57 5.60 -11.09 2.90
C TRP A 57 6.63 -10.77 3.99
N ALA A 58 6.27 -10.00 5.01
CA ALA A 58 7.15 -9.74 6.15
C ALA A 58 7.46 -11.02 6.93
N VAL A 59 6.44 -11.84 7.21
CA VAL A 59 6.63 -13.16 7.84
C VAL A 59 7.53 -14.05 6.97
N TYR A 60 7.28 -14.10 5.66
CA TYR A 60 8.10 -14.88 4.74
C TYR A 60 9.56 -14.41 4.71
N ALA A 61 9.81 -13.10 4.68
CA ALA A 61 11.14 -12.52 4.69
C ALA A 61 11.91 -12.87 5.97
N LEU A 62 11.24 -12.83 7.13
CA LEU A 62 11.83 -13.23 8.41
C LEU A 62 12.18 -14.73 8.43
N LEU A 63 11.29 -15.58 7.91
CA LEU A 63 11.51 -17.04 7.86
C LEU A 63 12.60 -17.46 6.86
N THR A 64 12.87 -16.63 5.85
CA THR A 64 13.86 -16.92 4.78
C THR A 64 15.14 -16.11 4.91
N GLU A 65 15.27 -15.28 5.95
CA GLU A 65 16.38 -14.35 6.15
C GLU A 65 16.64 -13.44 4.93
N SER A 66 15.60 -13.17 4.14
CA SER A 66 15.70 -12.43 2.88
C SER A 66 15.21 -11.00 3.02
N PHE A 67 16.14 -10.07 3.22
CA PHE A 67 15.82 -8.65 3.40
C PHE A 67 15.06 -8.05 2.22
N TRP A 68 15.51 -8.32 0.98
CA TRP A 68 14.95 -7.71 -0.24
C TRP A 68 13.49 -8.09 -0.48
N VAL A 69 13.10 -9.29 -0.05
CA VAL A 69 11.73 -9.78 -0.16
C VAL A 69 10.77 -9.02 0.77
N GLY A 70 11.25 -8.63 1.97
CA GLY A 70 10.45 -7.87 2.94
C GLY A 70 10.47 -6.35 2.71
N ALA A 71 11.51 -5.82 2.06
CA ALA A 71 11.73 -4.38 1.92
C ALA A 71 10.53 -3.59 1.33
N PRO A 72 9.82 -4.06 0.29
CA PRO A 72 8.66 -3.35 -0.24
C PRO A 72 7.51 -3.21 0.76
N GLY A 73 7.35 -4.17 1.67
CA GLY A 73 6.33 -4.15 2.71
C GLY A 73 6.45 -2.93 3.63
N LEU A 74 7.68 -2.47 3.88
CA LEU A 74 7.97 -1.30 4.73
C LEU A 74 7.46 0.01 4.13
N VAL A 75 7.24 0.08 2.83
CA VAL A 75 6.65 1.26 2.16
C VAL A 75 5.19 1.03 1.84
N ASN A 76 4.82 -0.15 1.35
CA ASN A 76 3.46 -0.46 0.93
C ASN A 76 2.49 -0.45 2.11
N ALA A 77 2.90 -0.93 3.29
CA ALA A 77 2.03 -0.94 4.46
C ALA A 77 1.69 0.48 4.96
N PRO A 78 2.66 1.40 5.19
CA PRO A 78 2.33 2.80 5.52
C PRO A 78 1.47 3.50 4.48
N LEU A 79 1.73 3.28 3.18
CA LEU A 79 0.92 3.87 2.10
C LEU A 79 -0.52 3.34 2.11
N ALA A 80 -0.71 2.05 2.38
CA ALA A 80 -2.03 1.44 2.49
C ALA A 80 -2.79 1.98 3.71
N VAL A 81 -2.13 2.09 4.88
CA VAL A 81 -2.73 2.69 6.09
C VAL A 81 -3.13 4.15 5.82
N GLY A 82 -2.22 4.94 5.25
CA GLY A 82 -2.48 6.35 4.91
C GLY A 82 -3.65 6.49 3.94
N THR A 83 -3.72 5.62 2.93
CA THR A 83 -4.82 5.59 1.96
C THR A 83 -6.15 5.28 2.64
N ILE A 84 -6.19 4.25 3.49
CA ILE A 84 -7.40 3.88 4.23
C ILE A 84 -7.87 5.04 5.11
N ALA A 85 -6.95 5.65 5.86
CA ALA A 85 -7.28 6.74 6.77
C ALA A 85 -7.84 7.95 6.02
N LEU A 86 -7.20 8.39 4.94
CA LEU A 86 -7.62 9.54 4.14
C LEU A 86 -8.95 9.29 3.43
N VAL A 87 -9.14 8.11 2.83
CA VAL A 87 -10.39 7.75 2.14
C VAL A 87 -11.56 7.67 3.14
N ARG A 88 -11.36 7.07 4.32
CA ARG A 88 -12.41 7.03 5.35
C ARG A 88 -12.75 8.43 5.84
N ARG A 89 -11.75 9.26 6.15
CA ARG A 89 -11.97 10.66 6.58
C ARG A 89 -12.73 11.48 5.55
N ALA A 90 -12.39 11.36 4.27
CA ALA A 90 -13.08 12.08 3.20
C ALA A 90 -14.55 11.63 3.03
N ARG A 91 -14.89 10.37 3.35
CA ARG A 91 -16.24 9.83 3.19
C ARG A 91 -17.16 10.08 4.39
N LEU A 92 -16.61 10.35 5.58
CA LEU A 92 -17.40 10.60 6.81
C LEU A 92 -18.42 11.76 6.69
N PRO A 93 -18.08 12.95 6.15
CA PRO A 93 -19.03 14.05 6.03
C PRO A 93 -20.23 13.73 5.13
N ARG A 94 -20.01 13.01 4.02
CA ARG A 94 -21.10 12.59 3.12
C ARG A 94 -22.07 11.60 3.77
N ALA A 95 -21.55 10.62 4.51
CA ALA A 95 -22.40 9.64 5.18
C ALA A 95 -23.33 10.31 6.21
N TYR A 96 -22.86 11.37 6.88
CA TYR A 96 -23.70 12.18 7.77
C TYR A 96 -24.78 12.96 6.99
N GLU A 97 -24.42 13.64 5.90
CA GLU A 97 -25.38 14.37 5.06
C GLU A 97 -26.47 13.47 4.45
N GLU A 98 -26.11 12.26 4.03
CA GLU A 98 -27.06 11.27 3.51
C GLU A 98 -27.99 10.70 4.61
N ALA A 99 -27.51 10.55 5.84
CA ALA A 99 -28.30 10.00 6.95
C ALA A 99 -29.32 10.98 7.55
N VAL A 100 -29.16 12.28 7.30
CA VAL A 100 -30.04 13.35 7.82
C VAL A 100 -31.07 13.83 6.76
N ARG A 101 -30.94 13.38 5.51
CA ARG A 101 -31.93 13.60 4.45
C ARG A 101 -33.02 12.53 4.47
#